data_AF-A0A844M693-F1
#
_entry.id   AF-A0A844M693-F1
#
_cell.length_a   1.000
_cell.length_b   1.000
_cell.length_c   1.000
_cell.angle_alpha   90.00
_cell.angle_beta   90.00
_cell.angle_gamma   90.00
#
_symmetry.space_group_name_H-M   'P 1'
#
loop_
_entity.id
_entity.type
_entity.pdbx_description
1 polymer ?
#
loop_
_entity_poly.entity_id
_entity_poly.type
_entity_poly.pdbx_seq_one_letter_code
_entity_poly.pdbx_strand_id
1 'polypeptide(L)'
;MMAAKSTKTQVVTIDDSAMEQFKVESFDVRKYNAIFYSIRDLYGKESQRQLGSDNFDWKAFKTQFEICFGTSEERRYTTEQLLTFAKTKFNMGLEELLAYNRKSWEIRKKLAQKYAEMEEISPVDDSKVIDEIPYENEQILSVTQ
;
A
#
# COMPACT_ATOMS: atom_id res chain seq x y z
N MET A 1 1.35 -72.45 -7.64
CA MET A 1 0.63 -71.16 -7.67
C MET A 1 1.26 -70.26 -6.60
N MET A 2 1.81 -69.11 -6.98
CA MET A 2 2.42 -68.14 -6.04
C MET A 2 1.54 -66.88 -6.00
N ALA A 3 1.10 -66.48 -4.81
CA ALA A 3 0.27 -65.30 -4.59
C ALA A 3 1.15 -64.03 -4.54
N ALA A 4 0.91 -63.09 -5.46
CA ALA A 4 1.53 -61.78 -5.44
C ALA A 4 0.89 -60.89 -4.36
N LYS A 5 1.67 -60.46 -3.37
CA LYS A 5 1.23 -59.49 -2.36
C LYS A 5 1.32 -58.08 -2.95
N SER A 6 0.17 -57.43 -3.12
CA SER A 6 0.07 -56.02 -3.55
C SER A 6 0.38 -55.09 -2.37
N THR A 7 1.47 -54.34 -2.47
CA THR A 7 1.84 -53.30 -1.50
C THR A 7 1.04 -52.04 -1.84
N LYS A 8 0.00 -51.74 -1.05
CA LYS A 8 -0.69 -50.44 -1.11
C LYS A 8 0.26 -49.36 -0.59
N THR A 9 0.71 -48.48 -1.49
CA THR A 9 1.43 -47.25 -1.13
C THR A 9 0.51 -46.38 -0.29
N GLN A 10 0.83 -46.21 0.99
CA GLN A 10 0.15 -45.26 1.86
C GLN A 10 0.57 -43.86 1.44
N VAL A 11 -0.37 -43.09 0.91
CA VAL A 11 -0.18 -41.66 0.66
C VAL A 11 -0.08 -40.99 2.02
N VAL A 12 1.14 -40.58 2.39
CA VAL A 12 1.36 -39.79 3.59
C VAL A 12 0.82 -38.39 3.30
N THR A 13 -0.29 -38.03 3.96
CA THR A 13 -0.80 -36.67 3.97
C THR A 13 0.19 -35.79 4.73
N ILE A 14 0.87 -34.91 4.00
CA ILE A 14 1.78 -33.92 4.58
C ILE A 14 0.90 -32.80 5.17
N ASP A 15 1.20 -32.40 6.41
CA ASP A 15 0.58 -31.25 7.04
C ASP A 15 1.22 -29.97 6.50
N ASP A 16 0.54 -29.35 5.54
CA ASP A 16 1.00 -28.16 4.85
C ASP A 16 0.57 -26.85 5.56
N SER A 17 0.01 -26.90 6.77
CA SER A 17 -0.44 -25.69 7.49
C SER A 17 0.68 -24.66 7.72
N ALA A 18 1.93 -25.11 7.91
CA ALA A 18 3.08 -24.20 8.03
C ALA A 18 3.51 -23.57 6.68
N MET A 19 3.10 -24.16 5.55
CA MET A 19 3.37 -23.67 4.19
C MET A 19 2.31 -22.68 3.70
N GLU A 20 1.19 -22.56 4.41
CA GLU A 20 0.09 -21.65 4.03
C GLU A 20 0.54 -20.18 3.99
N GLN A 21 1.46 -19.78 4.88
CA GLN A 21 2.09 -18.45 4.87
C GLN A 21 3.00 -18.19 3.66
N PHE A 22 3.47 -19.24 2.99
CA PHE A 22 4.30 -19.16 1.77
C PHE A 22 3.50 -19.50 0.51
N LYS A 23 2.18 -19.66 0.64
CA LYS A 23 1.30 -19.99 -0.47
C LYS A 23 1.31 -18.85 -1.47
N VAL A 24 1.91 -19.11 -2.63
CA VAL A 24 1.93 -18.16 -3.73
C VAL A 24 0.51 -17.95 -4.21
N GLU A 25 0.05 -16.70 -4.18
CA GLU A 25 -1.26 -16.35 -4.74
C GLU A 25 -1.36 -16.81 -6.19
N SER A 26 -2.54 -17.31 -6.55
CA SER A 26 -2.81 -17.71 -7.92
C SER A 26 -2.52 -16.54 -8.87
N PHE A 27 -2.02 -16.86 -10.06
CA PHE A 27 -1.64 -15.86 -11.04
C PHE A 27 -2.80 -14.89 -11.36
N ASP A 28 -4.03 -15.39 -11.36
CA ASP A 28 -5.22 -14.60 -11.64
C ASP A 28 -5.58 -13.63 -10.50
N VAL A 29 -5.32 -13.98 -9.24
CA VAL A 29 -5.50 -13.06 -8.10
C VAL A 29 -4.53 -11.89 -8.22
N ARG A 30 -3.24 -12.16 -8.48
CA ARG A 30 -2.23 -11.12 -8.66
C ARG A 30 -2.54 -10.20 -9.84
N LYS A 31 -2.96 -10.79 -10.96
CA LYS A 31 -3.39 -10.05 -12.16
C LYS A 31 -4.58 -9.15 -11.87
N TYR A 32 -5.61 -9.69 -11.22
CA TYR A 32 -6.79 -8.93 -10.80
C TYR A 32 -6.39 -7.74 -9.92
N ASN A 33 -5.61 -7.98 -8.87
CA ASN A 33 -5.18 -6.94 -7.93
C ASN A 33 -4.39 -5.85 -8.64
N ALA A 34 -3.49 -6.22 -9.55
CA ALA A 34 -2.72 -5.24 -10.33
C ALA A 34 -3.63 -4.33 -11.17
N ILE A 35 -4.61 -4.91 -11.87
CA ILE A 35 -5.60 -4.16 -12.67
C ILE A 35 -6.46 -3.26 -11.78
N PHE A 36 -7.04 -3.82 -10.72
CA PHE A 36 -7.91 -3.12 -9.77
C PHE A 36 -7.20 -1.90 -9.18
N TYR A 37 -5.98 -2.08 -8.67
CA TYR A 37 -5.22 -0.99 -8.06
C TYR A 37 -4.71 0.04 -9.08
N SER A 38 -4.43 -0.36 -10.31
CA SER A 38 -4.13 0.59 -11.39
C SER A 38 -5.33 1.47 -11.72
N ILE A 39 -6.53 0.88 -11.84
CA ILE A 39 -7.76 1.64 -12.07
C ILE A 39 -8.01 2.64 -10.93
N ARG A 40 -7.89 2.20 -9.67
CA ARG A 40 -8.06 3.08 -8.51
C ARG A 40 -7.12 4.27 -8.53
N ASP A 41 -5.84 4.04 -8.82
CA ASP A 41 -4.81 5.10 -8.85
C ASP A 41 -5.01 6.06 -10.04
N LEU A 42 -5.39 5.53 -11.22
CA LEU A 42 -5.72 6.34 -12.40
C LEU A 42 -6.92 7.25 -12.15
N TYR A 43 -8.02 6.69 -11.63
CA TYR A 43 -9.23 7.45 -11.32
C TYR A 43 -8.94 8.52 -10.25
N GLY A 44 -8.18 8.15 -9.20
CA GLY A 44 -7.80 9.09 -8.16
C GLY A 44 -6.96 10.25 -8.68
N LYS A 45 -5.98 10.00 -9.55
CA LYS A 45 -5.16 11.06 -10.18
C LYS A 45 -5.97 11.94 -11.12
N GLU A 46 -6.90 11.37 -11.88
CA GLU A 46 -7.81 12.14 -12.72
C GLU A 46 -8.70 13.06 -11.87
N SER A 47 -9.28 12.55 -10.79
CA SER A 47 -10.07 13.35 -9.85
C SER A 47 -9.23 14.42 -9.15
N GLN A 48 -8.01 14.09 -8.74
CA GLN A 48 -7.07 15.06 -8.16
C GLN A 48 -6.75 16.18 -9.14
N ARG A 49 -6.54 15.87 -10.42
CA ARG A 49 -6.29 16.87 -11.46
C ARG A 49 -7.48 17.81 -11.65
N GLN A 50 -8.70 17.29 -11.54
CA GLN A 50 -9.94 18.07 -11.72
C GLN A 50 -10.25 18.97 -10.51
N LEU A 51 -9.98 18.50 -9.29
CA LEU A 51 -10.28 19.24 -8.05
C LEU A 51 -9.12 20.12 -7.58
N GLY A 52 -7.90 19.87 -8.07
CA GLY A 52 -6.66 20.45 -7.57
C GLY A 52 -6.12 19.69 -6.36
N SER A 53 -4.79 19.69 -6.20
CA SER A 53 -4.10 18.92 -5.17
C SER A 53 -4.53 19.28 -3.75
N ASP A 54 -4.79 20.56 -3.48
CA ASP A 54 -5.10 21.06 -2.13
C ASP A 54 -6.52 20.69 -1.67
N ASN A 55 -7.42 20.41 -2.62
CA ASN A 55 -8.83 20.09 -2.34
C ASN A 55 -9.12 18.58 -2.43
N PHE A 56 -8.15 17.77 -2.85
CA PHE A 56 -8.37 16.36 -3.09
C PHE A 56 -7.96 15.50 -1.89
N ASP A 57 -8.93 14.84 -1.28
CA ASP A 57 -8.68 13.86 -0.23
C ASP A 57 -8.61 12.43 -0.78
N TRP A 58 -7.41 11.87 -0.79
CA TRP A 58 -7.15 10.48 -1.18
C TRP A 58 -7.90 9.46 -0.31
N LYS A 59 -8.14 9.74 0.97
CA LYS A 59 -8.84 8.84 1.88
C LYS A 59 -10.31 8.78 1.52
N ALA A 60 -10.97 9.93 1.42
CA ALA A 60 -12.37 10.02 0.99
C ALA A 60 -12.59 9.39 -0.40
N PHE A 61 -11.69 9.66 -1.35
CA PHE A 61 -11.77 9.05 -2.69
C PHE A 61 -11.69 7.52 -2.62
N LYS A 62 -10.74 6.94 -1.87
CA LYS A 62 -10.60 5.47 -1.75
C LYS A 62 -11.86 4.84 -1.17
N THR A 63 -12.45 5.44 -0.14
CA THR A 63 -13.72 4.98 0.43
C THR A 63 -14.84 4.98 -0.61
N GLN A 64 -14.99 6.06 -1.38
CA GLN A 64 -16.01 6.12 -2.43
C GLN A 64 -15.73 5.13 -3.57
N PHE A 65 -14.46 4.94 -3.93
CA PHE A 65 -14.06 3.95 -4.90
C PHE A 65 -14.46 2.53 -4.45
N GLU A 66 -14.17 2.17 -3.19
CA GLU A 66 -14.49 0.86 -2.63
C GLU A 66 -16.00 0.65 -2.46
N ILE A 67 -16.78 1.70 -2.18
CA ILE A 67 -18.25 1.64 -2.21
C ILE A 67 -18.77 1.25 -3.60
N CYS A 68 -18.13 1.70 -4.68
CA CYS A 68 -18.54 1.41 -6.05
C CYS A 68 -17.98 0.07 -6.55
N PHE A 69 -16.68 -0.14 -6.39
CA PHE A 69 -15.93 -1.25 -6.99
C PHE A 69 -15.73 -2.46 -6.07
N GLY A 70 -16.06 -2.35 -4.77
CA GLY A 70 -15.72 -3.34 -3.76
C GLY A 70 -14.25 -3.23 -3.35
N THR A 71 -13.74 -4.28 -2.70
CA THR A 71 -12.32 -4.41 -2.34
C THR A 71 -11.62 -5.43 -3.26
N SER A 72 -10.29 -5.58 -3.12
CA SER A 72 -9.56 -6.63 -3.86
C SER A 72 -10.01 -8.04 -3.48
N GLU A 73 -10.46 -8.21 -2.24
CA GLU A 73 -10.98 -9.46 -1.68
C GLU A 73 -12.46 -9.64 -2.05
N GLU A 74 -13.27 -8.58 -1.93
CA GLU A 74 -14.69 -8.56 -2.28
C GLU A 74 -14.89 -8.04 -3.71
N ARG A 75 -14.59 -8.90 -4.68
CA ARG A 75 -14.61 -8.58 -6.10
C ARG A 75 -16.03 -8.39 -6.63
N ARG A 76 -16.43 -7.14 -6.86
CA ARG A 76 -17.73 -6.83 -7.50
C ARG A 76 -17.73 -6.98 -9.01
N TYR A 77 -16.54 -6.91 -9.61
CA TYR A 77 -16.34 -7.00 -11.05
C TYR A 77 -15.30 -8.06 -11.38
N THR A 78 -15.47 -8.73 -12.50
CA THR A 78 -14.48 -9.66 -13.04
C THR A 78 -13.29 -8.92 -13.66
N THR A 79 -12.19 -9.66 -13.90
CA THR A 79 -11.02 -9.13 -14.59
C THR A 79 -11.38 -8.52 -15.94
N GLU A 80 -12.20 -9.20 -16.73
CA GLU A 80 -12.61 -8.79 -18.07
C GLU A 80 -13.43 -7.51 -18.01
N GLN A 81 -14.36 -7.40 -17.04
CA GLN A 81 -15.15 -6.19 -16.84
C GLN A 81 -14.27 -4.99 -16.47
N LEU A 82 -13.29 -5.18 -15.60
CA LEU A 82 -12.32 -4.14 -15.25
C LEU A 82 -11.45 -3.74 -16.46
N LEU A 83 -11.04 -4.69 -17.30
CA LEU A 83 -10.29 -4.40 -18.52
C LEU A 83 -11.13 -3.64 -19.55
N THR A 84 -12.39 -4.03 -19.75
CA THR A 84 -13.32 -3.28 -20.62
C THR A 84 -13.50 -1.86 -20.10
N PHE A 85 -13.74 -1.70 -18.79
CA PHE A 85 -13.87 -0.39 -18.16
C PHE A 85 -12.63 0.47 -18.38
N ALA A 86 -11.43 -0.07 -18.10
CA ALA A 86 -10.19 0.65 -18.27
C ALA A 86 -9.93 1.03 -19.73
N LYS A 87 -10.29 0.16 -20.68
CA LYS A 87 -10.17 0.46 -22.10
C LYS A 87 -11.11 1.59 -22.51
N THR A 88 -12.35 1.58 -22.04
CA THR A 88 -13.32 2.65 -22.36
C THR A 88 -12.95 3.97 -21.70
N LYS A 89 -12.53 3.95 -20.43
CA LYS A 89 -12.32 5.18 -19.64
C LYS A 89 -10.94 5.81 -19.85
N PHE A 90 -9.91 4.98 -19.95
CA PHE A 90 -8.50 5.41 -19.95
C PHE A 90 -7.77 5.04 -21.24
N ASN A 91 -8.44 4.37 -22.17
CA ASN A 91 -7.84 3.80 -23.38
C ASN A 91 -6.73 2.77 -23.08
N MET A 92 -6.69 2.20 -21.87
CA MET A 92 -5.65 1.27 -21.44
C MET A 92 -6.13 -0.19 -21.44
N GLY A 93 -5.31 -1.09 -21.98
CA GLY A 93 -5.45 -2.53 -21.90
C GLY A 93 -4.60 -3.17 -20.79
N LEU A 94 -4.55 -4.51 -20.78
CA LEU A 94 -3.89 -5.28 -19.72
C LEU A 94 -2.43 -4.88 -19.50
N GLU A 95 -1.60 -4.91 -20.55
CA GLU A 95 -0.16 -4.65 -20.43
C GLU A 95 0.13 -3.24 -19.91
N GLU A 96 -0.63 -2.24 -20.38
CA GLU A 96 -0.50 -0.85 -19.95
C GLU A 96 -0.84 -0.70 -18.46
N LEU A 97 -1.89 -1.37 -18.00
CA LEU A 97 -2.28 -1.36 -16.59
C LEU A 97 -1.26 -2.09 -15.71
N LEU A 98 -0.66 -3.18 -16.18
CA LEU A 98 0.39 -3.90 -15.45
C LEU A 98 1.68 -3.07 -15.37
N ALA A 99 2.08 -2.42 -16.47
CA ALA A 99 3.23 -1.53 -16.49
C ALA A 99 3.02 -0.33 -15.56
N TYR A 100 1.82 0.26 -15.59
CA TYR A 100 1.43 1.33 -14.68
C TYR A 100 1.52 0.90 -13.22
N ASN A 101 1.00 -0.29 -12.88
CA ASN A 101 1.02 -0.82 -11.52
C ASN A 101 2.45 -0.91 -10.98
N ARG A 102 3.38 -1.48 -11.77
CA ARG A 102 4.80 -1.62 -11.42
C ARG A 102 5.42 -0.25 -11.17
N LYS A 103 5.22 0.71 -12.07
CA LYS A 103 5.73 2.07 -11.91
C LYS A 103 5.21 2.74 -10.65
N SER A 104 3.92 2.62 -10.34
CA SER A 104 3.34 3.17 -9.11
C SER A 104 3.93 2.52 -7.85
N TRP A 105 4.21 1.22 -7.88
CA TRP A 105 4.91 0.54 -6.78
C TRP A 105 6.35 1.01 -6.60
N GLU A 106 7.10 1.18 -7.68
CA GLU A 106 8.47 1.70 -7.63
C GLU A 106 8.53 3.10 -7.03
N ILE A 107 7.57 3.97 -7.39
CA ILE A 107 7.48 5.32 -6.82
C ILE A 107 7.21 5.25 -5.31
N ARG A 108 6.25 4.43 -4.87
CA ARG A 108 5.94 4.25 -3.44
C ARG A 108 7.16 3.72 -2.67
N LYS A 109 7.88 2.76 -3.24
CA LYS A 109 9.10 2.22 -2.65
C LYS A 109 10.19 3.29 -2.49
N LYS A 110 10.43 4.10 -3.52
CA LYS A 110 11.39 5.21 -3.47
C LYS A 110 11.01 6.26 -2.42
N LEU A 111 9.73 6.60 -2.30
CA LEU A 111 9.26 7.53 -1.28
C LEU A 111 9.44 6.95 0.13
N ALA A 112 9.08 5.68 0.34
CA ALA A 112 9.28 5.01 1.63
C ALA A 112 10.75 4.99 2.05
N GLN A 113 11.67 4.72 1.11
CA GLN A 113 13.12 4.79 1.36
C GLN A 113 13.56 6.19 1.78
N LYS A 114 13.12 7.24 1.07
CA LYS A 114 13.44 8.63 1.43
C LYS A 114 12.94 9.01 2.82
N TYR A 115 11.73 8.60 3.20
CA TYR A 115 11.21 8.86 4.53
C TYR A 115 12.02 8.15 5.62
N ALA A 116 12.40 6.89 5.40
CA ALA A 116 13.25 6.15 6.33
C ALA A 116 14.63 6.80 6.49
N GLU A 117 15.25 7.25 5.38
CA GLU A 117 16.51 7.99 5.40
C GLU A 117 16.40 9.33 6.16
N MET A 118 15.27 10.04 6.05
CA MET A 118 15.04 11.28 6.80
C MET A 118 14.83 11.04 8.30
N GLU A 119 14.20 9.92 8.68
CA GLU A 119 13.99 9.52 10.08
C GLU A 119 15.31 9.12 10.75
N GLU A 120 16.25 8.52 10.00
CA GLU A 120 17.62 8.21 10.46
C GLU A 120 18.50 9.46 10.69
N ILE A 121 18.16 10.61 10.08
CA ILE A 121 18.93 11.87 10.17
C ILE A 121 18.39 12.82 11.26
N SER A 122 17.47 12.37 12.14
CA SER A 122 17.14 13.11 13.36
C SER A 122 17.93 12.55 14.56
N PRO A 123 19.17 13.01 14.82
CA PRO A 123 19.71 12.92 16.17
C PRO A 123 18.97 13.95 17.00
N VAL A 124 17.98 13.50 17.76
CA VAL A 124 17.57 14.22 18.97
C VAL A 124 18.78 14.17 19.90
N ASP A 125 19.55 15.26 19.91
CA ASP A 125 20.58 15.48 20.91
C ASP A 125 19.90 15.86 22.24
N ASP A 126 19.43 14.85 22.96
CA ASP A 126 18.89 14.96 24.33
C ASP A 126 20.01 15.21 25.38
N SER A 127 21.24 15.54 24.97
CA SER A 127 22.36 15.78 25.90
C SER A 127 22.55 17.22 26.36
N LYS A 128 21.47 17.99 26.50
CA LYS A 128 21.46 19.22 27.31
C LYS A 128 20.43 19.19 28.43
N VAL A 129 20.51 18.14 29.25
CA VAL A 129 20.22 18.24 30.68
C VAL A 129 21.58 18.37 31.38
N ILE A 130 21.99 19.60 31.67
CA ILE A 130 22.83 19.86 32.84
C ILE A 130 22.09 20.91 33.67
N ASP A 131 21.73 20.42 34.83
CA ASP A 131 21.13 21.07 35.98
C ASP A 131 21.91 22.31 36.47
N GLU A 132 21.12 23.31 36.86
CA GLU A 132 21.17 23.98 38.16
C GLU A 132 22.11 25.19 38.49
N ILE A 133 21.48 26.39 38.45
CA ILE A 133 21.34 27.53 39.44
C ILE A 133 22.65 28.28 39.92
N PRO A 134 22.66 29.58 40.37
CA PRO A 134 21.54 30.35 40.92
C PRO A 134 21.40 31.88 40.69
N TYR A 135 20.15 32.31 40.91
CA TYR A 135 19.59 33.52 41.54
C TYR A 135 20.32 34.89 41.55
N GLU A 136 19.44 35.90 41.47
CA GLU A 136 19.56 37.31 41.88
C GLU A 136 20.17 38.30 40.88
N ASN A 137 19.29 39.10 40.27
CA ASN A 137 19.15 40.50 40.69
C ASN A 137 17.71 40.98 40.43
N GLU A 138 16.94 41.09 41.51
CA GLU A 138 15.85 42.05 41.57
C GLU A 138 16.38 43.47 41.42
N GLN A 139 15.47 44.38 41.07
CA GLN A 139 15.49 45.83 41.29
C GLN A 139 16.08 46.72 40.18
N ILE A 140 15.48 47.84 39.76
CA ILE A 140 14.24 48.61 39.99
C ILE A 140 14.18 49.58 38.78
N LEU A 141 12.97 50.09 38.47
CA LEU A 141 12.65 51.42 37.86
C LEU A 141 11.92 51.28 36.52
N SER A 142 10.59 51.21 36.55
CA SER A 142 9.64 52.34 36.65
C SER A 142 9.35 52.98 35.30
N VAL A 143 8.06 53.01 34.96
CA VAL A 143 7.29 54.16 34.41
C VAL A 143 8.07 55.04 33.43
N THR A 144 7.69 55.16 32.16
CA THR A 144 6.79 56.16 31.53
C THR A 144 7.00 55.94 30.01
N GLN A 145 6.11 56.11 29.04
CA GLN A 145 4.94 56.95 28.84
C GLN A 145 4.17 56.41 27.61
#